data_AF-A0A967HHD2-F1
#
_entry.id   AF-A0A967HHD2-F1
#
_cell.length_a   1.000
_cell.length_b   1.000
_cell.length_c   1.000
_cell.angle_alpha   90.00
_cell.angle_beta   90.00
_cell.angle_gamma   90.00
#
_symmetry.space_group_name_H-M   'P 1'
#
loop_
_entity.id
_entity.type
_entity.pdbx_description
1 polymer ?
#
loop_
_entity_poly.entity_id
_entity_poly.type
_entity_poly.pdbx_seq_one_letter_code
_entity_poly.pdbx_strand_id
1 'polypeptide(L)'
;FQGGGRLPTAVRTFVGDASVIEASAGRSGDGGKVIVWADDLTRYSGSIRAAGGSASGDGGFVEVSGKQKLDFRGAVDVAAAHGTGGTLLLDPTDIVLSTAADSNTTGFTAGTDNTEAFAEDSGQTSTFDVSSGGSFSGVSSGSTILLQATNDITVSSLFDLTTATGNSGVSLELNAKNHIDVNAPLKTDGAGTLTLVADSDTSGTGTLTLGSGGGLVTQSGTITLKGADFVMSSPAAGDIQTDSGTLILAPLMSTTVGLGAQTGTFGLSNAEIAAMTVSDLIVGDAAVNATLTADDLDV
;
A
#
# COMPACT_ATOMS: atom_id res chain seq x y z
N PHE A 1 17.02 -5.27 5.45
CA PHE A 1 15.58 -5.12 5.28
C PHE A 1 15.03 -4.70 6.63
N GLN A 2 14.25 -3.62 6.67
CA GLN A 2 13.59 -3.15 7.90
C GLN A 2 14.51 -2.88 9.11
N GLY A 3 15.77 -2.53 8.88
CA GLY A 3 16.74 -2.30 9.96
C GLY A 3 17.06 -3.51 10.85
N GLY A 4 16.53 -4.71 10.58
CA GLY A 4 16.70 -5.92 11.42
C GLY A 4 18.08 -6.61 11.30
N GLY A 5 19.04 -5.97 10.64
CA GLY A 5 20.37 -6.52 10.41
C GLY A 5 21.34 -6.30 11.59
N ARG A 6 22.54 -6.87 11.47
CA ARG A 6 23.64 -6.65 12.43
C ARG A 6 24.55 -5.45 12.08
N LEU A 7 24.27 -4.81 10.94
CA LEU A 7 25.03 -3.66 10.48
C LEU A 7 24.54 -2.41 11.21
N PRO A 8 25.44 -1.46 11.54
CA PRO A 8 25.02 -0.16 12.05
C PRO A 8 24.04 0.51 11.09
N THR A 9 22.98 1.07 11.65
CA THR A 9 21.96 1.84 10.95
C THR A 9 22.22 3.34 11.14
N ALA A 10 21.94 4.12 10.10
CA ALA A 10 21.99 5.57 10.19
C ALA A 10 20.78 6.07 10.97
N VAL A 11 20.93 7.13 11.78
CA VAL A 11 19.78 7.82 12.37
C VAL A 11 18.98 8.53 11.28
N ARG A 12 19.67 9.16 10.33
CA ARG A 12 19.06 9.87 9.20
C ARG A 12 19.77 9.55 7.90
N THR A 13 19.00 9.38 6.83
CA THR A 13 19.51 9.15 5.48
C THR A 13 18.91 10.16 4.52
N PHE A 14 19.77 10.84 3.75
CA PHE A 14 19.36 11.76 2.70
C PHE A 14 19.88 11.29 1.34
N VAL A 15 18.97 11.13 0.38
CA VAL A 15 19.29 10.86 -1.03
C VAL A 15 18.81 12.06 -1.85
N GLY A 16 19.75 12.90 -2.26
CA GLY A 16 19.44 14.12 -3.02
C GLY A 16 18.90 13.83 -4.43
N ASP A 17 18.23 14.81 -5.02
CA ASP A 17 17.59 14.77 -6.34
C ASP A 17 18.53 14.42 -7.50
N ALA A 18 19.79 14.86 -7.45
CA ALA A 18 20.79 14.50 -8.45
C ALA A 18 21.36 13.07 -8.28
N SER A 19 20.95 12.33 -7.24
CA SER A 19 21.49 10.99 -6.95
C SER A 19 20.84 9.92 -7.81
N VAL A 20 21.66 9.01 -8.34
CA VAL A 20 21.21 7.84 -9.11
C VAL A 20 21.78 6.59 -8.46
N ILE A 21 20.91 5.62 -8.16
CA ILE A 21 21.29 4.30 -7.69
C ILE A 21 20.86 3.29 -8.77
N GLU A 22 21.84 2.65 -9.41
CA GLU A 22 21.62 1.76 -10.54
C GLU A 22 21.87 0.30 -10.14
N ALA A 23 20.85 -0.53 -10.28
CA ALA A 23 20.84 -1.95 -9.99
C ALA A 23 20.07 -2.75 -11.05
N SER A 24 19.83 -2.19 -12.24
CA SER A 24 19.14 -2.92 -13.31
C SER A 24 20.01 -4.00 -13.91
N ALA A 25 19.37 -5.06 -14.41
CA ALA A 25 20.04 -6.05 -15.23
C ALA A 25 20.38 -5.48 -16.61
N GLY A 26 21.40 -6.07 -17.26
CA GLY A 26 21.77 -5.74 -18.63
C GLY A 26 20.83 -6.39 -19.66
N ARG A 27 21.36 -7.30 -20.47
CA ARG A 27 20.56 -8.01 -21.48
C ARG A 27 19.66 -9.09 -20.87
N SER A 28 20.14 -9.80 -19.85
CA SER A 28 19.44 -10.92 -19.23
C SER A 28 19.70 -10.91 -17.73
N GLY A 29 18.66 -11.22 -16.95
CA GLY A 29 18.72 -11.32 -15.49
C GLY A 29 17.64 -10.46 -14.85
N ASP A 30 17.37 -10.73 -13.58
CA ASP A 30 16.40 -9.96 -12.82
C ASP A 30 17.02 -8.66 -12.32
N GLY A 31 16.17 -7.66 -12.09
CA GLY A 31 16.58 -6.42 -11.43
C GLY A 31 17.14 -6.70 -10.04
N GLY A 32 18.08 -5.86 -9.62
CA GLY A 32 18.76 -6.00 -8.34
C GLY A 32 17.89 -5.65 -7.12
N LYS A 33 18.52 -5.67 -5.95
CA LYS A 33 17.92 -5.29 -4.68
C LYS A 33 18.56 -4.03 -4.13
N VAL A 34 17.77 -2.98 -3.87
CA VAL A 34 18.23 -1.70 -3.30
C VAL A 34 17.48 -1.42 -2.00
N ILE A 35 18.21 -1.07 -0.94
CA ILE A 35 17.66 -0.77 0.38
C ILE A 35 18.21 0.57 0.87
N VAL A 36 17.32 1.53 1.09
CA VAL A 36 17.61 2.82 1.73
C VAL A 36 16.89 2.84 3.09
N TRP A 37 17.64 3.08 4.16
CA TRP A 37 17.14 2.94 5.54
C TRP A 37 17.65 4.06 6.44
N ALA A 38 16.82 4.47 7.40
CA ALA A 38 17.19 5.25 8.57
C ALA A 38 16.36 4.86 9.80
N ASP A 39 16.92 4.99 11.00
CA ASP A 39 16.24 4.68 12.27
C ASP A 39 15.26 5.78 12.72
N ASP A 40 15.37 6.98 12.13
CA ASP A 40 14.48 8.10 12.38
C ASP A 40 13.89 8.58 11.05
N LEU A 41 14.65 9.31 10.25
CA LEU A 41 14.16 9.97 9.03
C LEU A 41 14.96 9.58 7.78
N THR A 42 14.25 9.11 6.75
CA THR A 42 14.76 9.06 5.38
C THR A 42 14.13 10.17 4.56
N ARG A 43 14.96 11.02 3.94
CA ARG A 43 14.54 11.95 2.88
C ARG A 43 15.07 11.45 1.55
N TYR A 44 14.17 11.09 0.66
CA TYR A 44 14.49 10.51 -0.64
C TYR A 44 13.94 11.38 -1.76
N SER A 45 14.82 11.95 -2.58
CA SER A 45 14.46 12.76 -3.74
C SER A 45 15.15 12.32 -5.03
N GLY A 46 16.06 11.34 -4.95
CA GLY A 46 16.83 10.85 -6.10
C GLY A 46 16.09 9.85 -6.98
N SER A 47 16.85 9.07 -7.73
CA SER A 47 16.34 8.01 -8.60
C SER A 47 17.00 6.66 -8.31
N ILE A 48 16.18 5.60 -8.26
CA ILE A 48 16.65 4.20 -8.17
C ILE A 48 16.12 3.47 -9.40
N ARG A 49 16.99 2.68 -10.05
CA ARG A 49 16.58 1.73 -11.08
C ARG A 49 17.02 0.33 -10.69
N ALA A 50 16.09 -0.61 -10.73
CA ALA A 50 16.31 -2.03 -10.55
C ALA A 50 15.45 -2.79 -11.56
N ALA A 51 15.56 -2.45 -12.85
CA ALA A 51 14.78 -3.07 -13.91
C ALA A 51 15.34 -4.44 -14.31
N GLY A 52 14.45 -5.33 -14.75
CA GLY A 52 14.80 -6.61 -15.36
C GLY A 52 15.50 -6.45 -16.71
N GLY A 53 16.17 -7.51 -17.16
CA GLY A 53 17.00 -7.49 -18.36
C GLY A 53 16.18 -7.26 -19.64
N SER A 54 16.79 -6.58 -20.60
CA SER A 54 16.09 -6.15 -21.83
C SER A 54 15.60 -7.29 -22.73
N ALA A 55 16.05 -8.52 -22.54
CA ALA A 55 15.59 -9.71 -23.26
C ALA A 55 14.94 -10.78 -22.36
N SER A 56 15.12 -10.70 -21.04
CA SER A 56 14.60 -11.68 -20.08
C SER A 56 14.88 -11.22 -18.64
N GLY A 57 13.96 -11.54 -17.73
CA GLY A 57 14.11 -11.36 -16.29
C GLY A 57 13.02 -10.49 -15.70
N ASP A 58 12.83 -10.63 -14.40
CA ASP A 58 11.84 -9.91 -13.61
C ASP A 58 12.39 -8.59 -13.09
N GLY A 59 11.50 -7.71 -12.65
CA GLY A 59 11.84 -6.46 -11.99
C GLY A 59 12.43 -6.72 -10.61
N GLY A 60 13.28 -5.80 -10.16
CA GLY A 60 13.98 -5.92 -8.89
C GLY A 60 13.14 -5.52 -7.69
N PHE A 61 13.81 -5.42 -6.54
CA PHE A 61 13.20 -5.03 -5.27
C PHE A 61 13.84 -3.76 -4.74
N VAL A 62 13.02 -2.75 -4.45
CA VAL A 62 13.48 -1.47 -3.88
C VAL A 62 12.74 -1.20 -2.58
N GLU A 63 13.47 -1.04 -1.47
CA GLU A 63 12.95 -0.53 -0.20
C GLU A 63 13.52 0.87 0.02
N VAL A 64 12.64 1.84 0.28
CA VAL A 64 13.02 3.13 0.85
C VAL A 64 12.20 3.33 2.12
N SER A 65 12.88 3.29 3.26
CA SER A 65 12.22 3.27 4.56
C SER A 65 12.89 4.24 5.52
N GLY A 66 12.10 4.82 6.41
CA GLY A 66 12.60 5.45 7.62
C GLY A 66 11.74 4.97 8.76
N LYS A 67 12.35 4.32 9.76
CA LYS A 67 11.64 3.60 10.82
C LYS A 67 10.57 4.47 11.49
N GLN A 68 10.88 5.75 11.71
CA GLN A 68 9.89 6.71 12.16
C GLN A 68 9.21 7.36 10.97
N LYS A 69 9.99 7.96 10.06
CA LYS A 69 9.49 8.88 9.03
C LYS A 69 10.15 8.70 7.68
N LEU A 70 9.36 8.86 6.62
CA LEU A 70 9.82 8.86 5.24
C LEU A 70 9.24 10.05 4.48
N ASP A 71 10.11 10.93 4.01
CA ASP A 71 9.79 11.95 3.00
C ASP A 71 10.21 11.42 1.62
N PHE A 72 9.24 10.95 0.84
CA PHE A 72 9.47 10.30 -0.46
C PHE A 72 8.99 11.18 -1.61
N ARG A 73 9.96 11.76 -2.34
CA ARG A 73 9.76 12.66 -3.49
C ARG A 73 10.54 12.25 -4.73
N GLY A 74 11.27 11.15 -4.66
CA GLY A 74 12.09 10.64 -5.75
C GLY A 74 11.34 9.64 -6.62
N ALA A 75 12.03 9.08 -7.61
CA ALA A 75 11.48 8.10 -8.54
C ALA A 75 12.11 6.71 -8.34
N VAL A 76 11.34 5.66 -8.60
CA VAL A 76 11.82 4.27 -8.58
C VAL A 76 11.30 3.54 -9.82
N ASP A 77 12.22 2.89 -10.54
CA ASP A 77 11.95 2.08 -11.73
C ASP A 77 12.31 0.62 -11.45
N VAL A 78 11.29 -0.23 -11.35
CA VAL A 78 11.41 -1.69 -11.13
C VAL A 78 10.79 -2.47 -12.29
N ALA A 79 10.83 -1.91 -13.50
CA ALA A 79 10.16 -2.49 -14.67
C ALA A 79 10.74 -3.84 -15.10
N ALA A 80 9.92 -4.63 -15.81
CA ALA A 80 10.35 -5.83 -16.49
C ALA A 80 9.68 -5.91 -17.87
N ALA A 81 10.46 -5.85 -18.95
CA ALA A 81 9.90 -5.90 -20.31
C ALA A 81 9.39 -7.29 -20.71
N HIS A 82 9.95 -8.35 -20.10
CA HIS A 82 9.72 -9.75 -20.46
C HIS A 82 9.45 -10.65 -19.23
N GLY A 83 9.10 -10.04 -18.11
CA GLY A 83 8.88 -10.70 -16.82
C GLY A 83 7.80 -9.99 -16.02
N THR A 84 7.70 -10.32 -14.73
CA THR A 84 6.84 -9.61 -13.78
C THR A 84 7.55 -8.35 -13.30
N GLY A 85 6.81 -7.23 -13.22
CA GLY A 85 7.34 -6.00 -12.65
C GLY A 85 7.73 -6.21 -11.18
N GLY A 86 8.71 -5.44 -10.72
CA GLY A 86 9.27 -5.59 -9.39
C GLY A 86 8.42 -4.94 -8.30
N THR A 87 9.03 -4.74 -7.14
CA THR A 87 8.35 -4.19 -5.96
C THR A 87 9.03 -2.92 -5.46
N LEU A 88 8.23 -1.88 -5.22
CA LEU A 88 8.60 -0.72 -4.42
C LEU A 88 7.97 -0.86 -3.04
N LEU A 89 8.79 -0.99 -2.00
CA LEU A 89 8.38 -0.95 -0.61
C LEU A 89 8.70 0.40 0.02
N LEU A 90 7.69 1.00 0.66
CA LEU A 90 7.84 2.12 1.58
C LEU A 90 7.35 1.70 2.98
N ASP A 91 8.20 1.81 4.00
CA ASP A 91 7.89 1.30 5.36
C ASP A 91 8.18 2.30 6.51
N PRO A 92 7.36 3.36 6.70
CA PRO A 92 7.45 4.25 7.86
C PRO A 92 6.54 3.84 9.04
N THR A 93 6.48 4.67 10.10
CA THR A 93 5.58 4.40 11.24
C THR A 93 4.11 4.55 10.86
N ASP A 94 3.74 5.68 10.25
CA ASP A 94 2.38 6.00 9.79
C ASP A 94 2.43 6.47 8.34
N ILE A 95 1.41 6.13 7.56
CA ILE A 95 1.27 6.55 6.15
C ILE A 95 -0.05 7.28 5.93
N VAL A 96 0.02 8.41 5.26
CA VAL A 96 -1.15 9.13 4.73
C VAL A 96 -1.03 9.23 3.22
N LEU A 97 -2.07 8.79 2.50
CA LEU A 97 -2.20 8.94 1.06
C LEU A 97 -3.11 10.13 0.77
N SER A 98 -2.56 11.22 0.22
CA SER A 98 -3.29 12.47 0.05
C SER A 98 -2.84 13.24 -1.20
N THR A 99 -3.67 14.14 -1.70
CA THR A 99 -3.27 15.17 -2.68
C THR A 99 -3.00 16.52 -2.02
N ALA A 100 -3.19 16.64 -0.71
CA ALA A 100 -2.82 17.83 0.03
C ALA A 100 -1.29 17.95 0.08
N ALA A 101 -0.79 19.18 0.04
CA ALA A 101 0.62 19.43 0.29
C ALA A 101 1.00 18.91 1.69
N ASP A 102 2.15 18.25 1.79
CA ASP A 102 2.71 17.90 3.09
C ASP A 102 2.93 19.20 3.89
N SER A 103 2.12 19.36 4.93
CA SER A 103 1.99 20.61 5.68
C SER A 103 3.23 20.94 6.51
N ASN A 104 4.20 20.03 6.62
CA ASN A 104 5.30 20.17 7.55
C ASN A 104 6.70 20.19 6.90
N THR A 105 6.82 19.99 5.59
CA THR A 105 8.10 20.16 4.88
C THR A 105 8.45 21.62 4.56
N THR A 106 7.87 22.60 5.26
CA THR A 106 8.11 24.02 4.99
C THR A 106 9.60 24.32 5.12
N GLY A 107 10.24 24.69 4.00
CA GLY A 107 11.67 24.97 3.93
C GLY A 107 12.53 23.88 3.31
N PHE A 108 12.05 22.65 3.14
CA PHE A 108 12.77 21.63 2.38
C PHE A 108 12.31 21.56 0.93
N THR A 109 13.21 21.97 0.03
CA THR A 109 13.03 21.81 -1.42
C THR A 109 14.27 21.13 -1.96
N ALA A 110 14.11 19.87 -2.41
CA ALA A 110 15.20 19.11 -2.99
C ALA A 110 15.87 19.89 -4.13
N GLY A 111 17.20 19.88 -4.17
CA GLY A 111 17.99 20.57 -5.19
C GLY A 111 18.16 22.09 -4.98
N THR A 112 17.33 22.74 -4.16
CA THR A 112 17.45 24.20 -3.90
C THR A 112 17.73 24.55 -2.45
N ASP A 113 17.20 23.80 -1.49
CA ASP A 113 17.44 23.99 -0.06
C ASP A 113 17.65 22.65 0.65
N ASN A 114 18.93 22.30 0.81
CA ASN A 114 19.36 21.12 1.56
C ASN A 114 19.70 21.45 3.02
N THR A 115 19.54 22.70 3.48
CA THR A 115 19.87 23.08 4.87
C THR A 115 18.93 22.41 5.87
N GLU A 116 17.70 22.17 5.43
CA GLU A 116 16.70 21.45 6.19
C GLU A 116 16.81 19.93 6.05
N ALA A 117 17.69 19.37 5.20
CA ALA A 117 17.72 17.94 4.86
C ALA A 117 17.87 16.99 6.07
N PHE A 118 18.46 17.49 7.17
CA PHE A 118 18.61 16.80 8.44
C PHE A 118 17.99 17.56 9.61
N ALA A 119 17.06 18.48 9.37
CA ALA A 119 16.37 19.20 10.43
C ALA A 119 15.36 18.30 11.14
N GLU A 120 15.25 18.49 12.46
CA GLU A 120 14.23 17.86 13.30
C GLU A 120 12.87 18.45 12.97
N ASP A 121 11.91 17.60 12.63
CA ASP A 121 10.52 18.04 12.54
C ASP A 121 9.62 17.00 13.21
N SER A 122 9.34 17.26 14.49
CA SER A 122 8.56 16.42 15.40
C SER A 122 7.08 16.43 15.04
N GLY A 123 6.40 15.29 15.07
CA GLY A 123 4.95 15.21 14.82
C GLY A 123 4.50 15.00 13.36
N GLN A 124 5.42 14.96 12.39
CA GLN A 124 5.10 14.55 11.01
C GLN A 124 4.62 13.09 10.88
N THR A 125 3.70 12.89 9.94
CA THR A 125 3.31 11.60 9.35
C THR A 125 3.86 11.51 7.94
N SER A 126 4.21 10.31 7.44
CA SER A 126 4.71 10.17 6.07
C SER A 126 3.54 10.33 5.08
N THR A 127 3.48 11.48 4.42
CA THR A 127 2.41 11.76 3.44
C THR A 127 2.93 11.53 2.03
N PHE A 128 2.28 10.65 1.28
CA PHE A 128 2.61 10.40 -0.12
C PHE A 128 1.58 11.04 -1.04
N ASP A 129 2.08 11.79 -2.03
CA ASP A 129 1.26 12.46 -3.03
C ASP A 129 0.74 11.44 -4.05
N VAL A 130 -0.56 11.17 -4.00
CA VAL A 130 -1.23 10.21 -4.90
C VAL A 130 -1.75 10.84 -6.19
N SER A 131 -1.46 12.11 -6.44
CA SER A 131 -1.82 12.78 -7.69
C SER A 131 -0.93 12.35 -8.88
N SER A 132 -1.33 12.73 -10.09
CA SER A 132 -0.49 12.51 -11.28
C SER A 132 0.79 13.33 -11.17
N GLY A 133 1.95 12.65 -11.30
CA GLY A 133 3.26 13.28 -11.08
C GLY A 133 3.69 13.36 -9.62
N GLY A 134 2.90 12.80 -8.69
CA GLY A 134 3.23 12.68 -7.28
C GLY A 134 4.22 11.56 -6.97
N SER A 135 4.19 11.06 -5.73
CA SER A 135 5.15 10.11 -5.16
C SER A 135 5.25 8.79 -5.94
N PHE A 136 4.21 8.34 -6.63
CA PHE A 136 4.21 7.06 -7.35
C PHE A 136 4.41 7.20 -8.86
N SER A 137 4.73 8.40 -9.36
CA SER A 137 4.89 8.66 -10.78
C SER A 137 5.98 7.77 -11.39
N GLY A 138 5.65 7.11 -12.50
CA GLY A 138 6.59 6.29 -13.26
C GLY A 138 6.79 4.87 -12.72
N VAL A 139 6.11 4.47 -11.63
CA VAL A 139 6.08 3.05 -11.23
C VAL A 139 5.48 2.24 -12.37
N SER A 140 6.25 1.27 -12.85
CA SER A 140 6.00 0.56 -14.11
C SER A 140 4.84 -0.43 -14.04
N SER A 141 4.24 -0.70 -15.21
CA SER A 141 3.22 -1.75 -15.35
C SER A 141 3.68 -3.11 -14.82
N GLY A 142 2.74 -3.88 -14.26
CA GLY A 142 3.01 -5.21 -13.68
C GLY A 142 3.81 -5.19 -12.37
N SER A 143 4.13 -4.00 -11.85
CA SER A 143 4.87 -3.83 -10.58
C SER A 143 3.91 -3.74 -9.40
N THR A 144 4.44 -3.95 -8.20
CA THR A 144 3.68 -3.81 -6.95
C THR A 144 4.21 -2.64 -6.13
N ILE A 145 3.31 -1.74 -5.74
CA ILE A 145 3.55 -0.75 -4.68
C ILE A 145 3.14 -1.42 -3.37
N LEU A 146 4.10 -1.62 -2.48
CA LEU A 146 3.91 -2.16 -1.15
C LEU A 146 4.12 -1.05 -0.13
N LEU A 147 3.09 -0.74 0.66
CA LEU A 147 3.17 0.25 1.72
C LEU A 147 3.00 -0.47 3.05
N GLN A 148 4.03 -0.40 3.90
CA GLN A 148 4.01 -0.99 5.23
C GLN A 148 4.01 0.11 6.29
N ALA A 149 3.16 0.00 7.30
CA ALA A 149 3.13 0.93 8.42
C ALA A 149 3.22 0.16 9.74
N THR A 150 4.06 0.63 10.66
CA THR A 150 4.11 0.08 12.02
C THR A 150 2.87 0.41 12.84
N ASN A 151 2.15 1.47 12.49
CA ASN A 151 0.89 1.87 13.10
C ASN A 151 -0.22 1.77 12.05
N ASP A 152 -0.64 2.91 11.49
CA ASP A 152 -1.83 3.04 10.66
C ASP A 152 -1.51 3.46 9.22
N ILE A 153 -2.40 3.12 8.30
CA ILE A 153 -2.43 3.66 6.93
C ILE A 153 -3.77 4.37 6.71
N THR A 154 -3.74 5.63 6.32
CA THR A 154 -4.94 6.40 5.99
C THR A 154 -4.96 6.82 4.53
N VAL A 155 -6.06 6.53 3.83
CA VAL A 155 -6.34 7.03 2.49
C VAL A 155 -7.26 8.24 2.59
N SER A 156 -6.72 9.43 2.44
CA SER A 156 -7.46 10.70 2.61
C SER A 156 -7.93 11.31 1.28
N SER A 157 -7.40 10.86 0.14
CA SER A 157 -7.76 11.36 -1.18
C SER A 157 -7.85 10.22 -2.20
N LEU A 158 -8.56 10.46 -3.30
CA LEU A 158 -8.67 9.49 -4.39
C LEU A 158 -7.26 9.03 -4.80
N PHE A 159 -7.00 7.73 -4.70
CA PHE A 159 -5.78 7.13 -5.20
C PHE A 159 -6.15 6.20 -6.36
N ASP A 160 -6.05 6.73 -7.57
CA ASP A 160 -6.18 5.98 -8.81
C ASP A 160 -4.79 5.61 -9.30
N LEU A 161 -4.45 4.32 -9.25
CA LEU A 161 -3.12 3.82 -9.57
C LEU A 161 -2.73 4.14 -11.02
N THR A 162 -3.69 4.15 -11.96
CA THR A 162 -3.41 4.47 -13.36
C THR A 162 -2.98 5.92 -13.49
N THR A 163 -3.66 6.81 -12.79
CA THR A 163 -3.39 8.25 -12.82
C THR A 163 -2.11 8.61 -12.06
N ALA A 164 -1.92 8.04 -10.87
CA ALA A 164 -0.79 8.32 -9.99
C ALA A 164 0.53 7.81 -10.58
N THR A 165 0.52 6.61 -11.16
CA THR A 165 1.73 6.00 -11.75
C THR A 165 1.94 6.37 -13.21
N GLY A 166 0.87 6.72 -13.93
CA GLY A 166 0.86 6.88 -15.38
C GLY A 166 0.88 5.55 -16.14
N ASN A 167 0.68 4.41 -15.46
CA ASN A 167 0.76 3.06 -16.03
C ASN A 167 -0.44 2.19 -15.61
N SER A 168 -0.79 1.24 -16.46
CA SER A 168 -1.78 0.19 -16.20
C SER A 168 -1.17 -1.03 -15.50
N GLY A 169 -1.97 -1.88 -14.88
CA GLY A 169 -1.55 -3.16 -14.32
C GLY A 169 -0.62 -3.06 -13.11
N VAL A 170 -0.62 -1.92 -12.41
CA VAL A 170 0.11 -1.76 -11.14
C VAL A 170 -0.76 -2.31 -10.00
N SER A 171 -0.17 -3.14 -9.15
CA SER A 171 -0.82 -3.64 -7.94
C SER A 171 -0.49 -2.76 -6.73
N LEU A 172 -1.40 -2.68 -5.76
CA LEU A 172 -1.20 -2.01 -4.49
C LEU A 172 -1.43 -2.99 -3.34
N GLU A 173 -0.48 -3.01 -2.41
CA GLU A 173 -0.59 -3.71 -1.14
C GLU A 173 -0.36 -2.73 0.02
N LEU A 174 -1.35 -2.63 0.90
CA LEU A 174 -1.30 -1.82 2.12
C LEU A 174 -1.26 -2.75 3.33
N ASN A 175 -0.21 -2.68 4.13
CA ASN A 175 -0.01 -3.52 5.31
C ASN A 175 0.22 -2.64 6.54
N ALA A 176 -0.79 -2.50 7.38
CA ALA A 176 -0.70 -1.79 8.66
C ALA A 176 -0.67 -2.80 9.79
N LYS A 177 0.14 -2.59 10.84
CA LYS A 177 0.03 -3.43 12.04
C LYS A 177 -1.22 -3.14 12.85
N ASN A 178 -1.72 -1.91 12.77
CA ASN A 178 -2.97 -1.51 13.41
C ASN A 178 -4.06 -1.35 12.33
N HIS A 179 -4.51 -0.13 12.07
CA HIS A 179 -5.68 0.16 11.25
C HIS A 179 -5.34 0.55 9.81
N ILE A 180 -6.28 0.27 8.92
CA ILE A 180 -6.31 0.89 7.60
C ILE A 180 -7.63 1.64 7.47
N ASP A 181 -7.56 2.96 7.31
CA ASP A 181 -8.74 3.82 7.15
C ASP A 181 -8.81 4.37 5.72
N VAL A 182 -9.75 3.84 4.94
CA VAL A 182 -10.01 4.30 3.58
C VAL A 182 -11.12 5.34 3.61
N ASN A 183 -10.76 6.62 3.56
CA ASN A 183 -11.69 7.75 3.60
C ASN A 183 -11.96 8.37 2.23
N ALA A 184 -11.27 7.88 1.19
CA ALA A 184 -11.44 8.26 -0.21
C ALA A 184 -11.21 7.04 -1.12
N PRO A 185 -11.69 7.02 -2.38
CA PRO A 185 -11.64 5.81 -3.18
C PRO A 185 -10.21 5.36 -3.53
N LEU A 186 -9.96 4.06 -3.48
CA LEU A 186 -8.79 3.38 -4.06
C LEU A 186 -9.21 2.72 -5.36
N LYS A 187 -8.48 2.97 -6.46
CA LYS A 187 -8.81 2.44 -7.79
C LYS A 187 -7.63 1.78 -8.48
N THR A 188 -7.84 0.57 -8.99
CA THR A 188 -6.98 -0.09 -9.98
C THR A 188 -7.72 -0.27 -11.31
N ASP A 189 -7.00 -0.71 -12.34
CA ASP A 189 -7.48 -0.76 -13.72
C ASP A 189 -7.99 -2.14 -14.18
N GLY A 190 -8.04 -3.13 -13.29
CA GLY A 190 -8.44 -4.50 -13.63
C GLY A 190 -7.31 -5.45 -13.96
N ALA A 191 -6.14 -4.93 -14.32
CA ALA A 191 -4.95 -5.76 -14.53
C ALA A 191 -4.14 -5.91 -13.24
N GLY A 192 -4.10 -4.86 -12.40
CA GLY A 192 -3.48 -4.90 -11.07
C GLY A 192 -4.43 -5.40 -9.98
N THR A 193 -3.86 -5.84 -8.86
CA THR A 193 -4.58 -6.28 -7.66
C THR A 193 -4.57 -5.23 -6.57
N LEU A 194 -5.54 -5.32 -5.65
CA LEU A 194 -5.61 -4.48 -4.45
C LEU A 194 -5.66 -5.36 -3.21
N THR A 195 -4.66 -5.24 -2.34
CA THR A 195 -4.57 -5.99 -1.09
C THR A 195 -4.46 -5.04 0.09
N LEU A 196 -5.36 -5.15 1.06
CA LEU A 196 -5.33 -4.38 2.30
C LEU A 196 -5.28 -5.35 3.48
N VAL A 197 -4.27 -5.21 4.33
CA VAL A 197 -4.04 -6.02 5.52
C VAL A 197 -3.91 -5.09 6.73
N ALA A 198 -5.02 -4.86 7.41
CA ALA A 198 -5.01 -4.35 8.78
C ALA A 198 -4.61 -5.49 9.73
N ASP A 199 -4.12 -5.20 10.94
CA ASP A 199 -3.63 -6.21 11.89
C ASP A 199 -2.52 -7.13 11.31
N SER A 200 -1.61 -6.57 10.50
CA SER A 200 -0.57 -7.38 9.81
C SER A 200 0.43 -8.08 10.74
N ASP A 201 0.50 -7.69 12.01
CA ASP A 201 1.27 -8.39 13.04
C ASP A 201 0.46 -9.45 13.80
N THR A 202 -0.82 -9.62 13.44
CA THR A 202 -1.76 -10.61 13.99
C THR A 202 -1.93 -10.49 15.51
N SER A 203 -1.87 -9.27 16.01
CA SER A 203 -2.13 -8.92 17.41
C SER A 203 -3.58 -9.19 17.84
N GLY A 204 -4.49 -9.34 16.87
CA GLY A 204 -5.94 -9.38 17.09
C GLY A 204 -6.54 -7.98 17.23
N THR A 205 -5.75 -6.94 16.92
CA THR A 205 -6.17 -5.53 16.92
C THR A 205 -5.78 -4.88 15.61
N GLY A 206 -6.77 -4.40 14.85
CA GLY A 206 -6.54 -3.78 13.56
C GLY A 206 -7.76 -3.95 12.67
N THR A 207 -8.51 -2.87 12.59
CA THR A 207 -9.74 -2.80 11.80
C THR A 207 -9.42 -2.19 10.45
N LEU A 208 -9.95 -2.79 9.39
CA LEU A 208 -10.03 -2.13 8.09
C LEU A 208 -11.35 -1.37 8.02
N THR A 209 -11.28 -0.05 7.90
CA THR A 209 -12.44 0.84 7.83
C THR A 209 -12.60 1.40 6.42
N LEU A 210 -13.77 1.23 5.82
CA LEU A 210 -14.22 2.08 4.71
C LEU A 210 -15.08 3.22 5.27
N GLY A 211 -14.51 4.42 5.28
CA GLY A 211 -15.17 5.66 5.67
C GLY A 211 -16.27 6.04 4.67
N SER A 212 -17.14 6.98 5.03
CA SER A 212 -18.31 7.36 4.21
C SER A 212 -17.98 7.88 2.80
N GLY A 213 -16.73 8.31 2.59
CA GLY A 213 -16.18 8.74 1.29
C GLY A 213 -15.21 7.74 0.65
N GLY A 214 -14.85 6.67 1.34
CA GLY A 214 -13.92 5.65 0.85
C GLY A 214 -14.61 4.54 0.11
N GLY A 215 -13.93 3.91 -0.84
CA GLY A 215 -14.44 2.80 -1.63
C GLY A 215 -13.30 2.09 -2.35
N LEU A 216 -13.52 0.87 -2.81
CA LEU A 216 -12.47 0.06 -3.44
C LEU A 216 -12.94 -0.41 -4.82
N VAL A 217 -12.21 -0.05 -5.87
CA VAL A 217 -12.59 -0.36 -7.25
C VAL A 217 -11.41 -0.98 -7.98
N THR A 218 -11.58 -2.18 -8.52
CA THR A 218 -10.52 -2.84 -9.29
C THR A 218 -10.94 -3.20 -10.69
N GLN A 219 -12.15 -2.85 -11.17
CA GLN A 219 -12.72 -3.43 -12.39
C GLN A 219 -12.56 -4.95 -12.31
N SER A 220 -11.86 -5.65 -13.22
CA SER A 220 -11.69 -7.12 -13.15
C SER A 220 -10.65 -7.64 -12.14
N GLY A 221 -9.93 -6.76 -11.42
CA GLY A 221 -8.84 -7.16 -10.53
C GLY A 221 -9.33 -7.77 -9.22
N THR A 222 -8.52 -8.59 -8.56
CA THR A 222 -8.85 -9.12 -7.23
C THR A 222 -8.68 -8.05 -6.15
N ILE A 223 -9.67 -7.97 -5.25
CA ILE A 223 -9.56 -7.25 -3.98
C ILE A 223 -9.39 -8.29 -2.86
N THR A 224 -8.34 -8.17 -2.06
CA THR A 224 -8.13 -8.99 -0.86
C THR A 224 -8.10 -8.11 0.37
N LEU A 225 -9.03 -8.31 1.28
CA LEU A 225 -9.13 -7.58 2.55
C LEU A 225 -8.87 -8.53 3.71
N LYS A 226 -7.95 -8.12 4.58
CA LYS A 226 -7.57 -8.85 5.78
C LYS A 226 -7.52 -7.89 6.97
N GLY A 227 -7.93 -8.39 8.12
CA GLY A 227 -7.99 -7.63 9.36
C GLY A 227 -8.55 -8.45 10.51
N ALA A 228 -8.50 -7.87 11.70
CA ALA A 228 -9.20 -8.41 12.87
C ALA A 228 -10.71 -8.19 12.73
N ASP A 229 -11.11 -7.05 12.15
CA ASP A 229 -12.49 -6.68 11.86
C ASP A 229 -12.59 -5.81 10.60
N PHE A 230 -13.78 -5.72 10.02
CA PHE A 230 -14.07 -4.88 8.86
C PHE A 230 -15.29 -4.02 9.11
N VAL A 231 -15.15 -2.71 8.89
CA VAL A 231 -16.22 -1.74 9.15
C VAL A 231 -16.46 -0.90 7.90
N MET A 232 -17.69 -0.84 7.40
CA MET A 232 -18.10 0.11 6.37
C MET A 232 -19.15 1.07 6.90
N SER A 233 -18.79 2.35 6.96
CA SER A 233 -19.73 3.41 7.33
C SER A 233 -20.62 3.75 6.13
N SER A 234 -21.95 3.69 6.33
CA SER A 234 -23.02 3.67 5.31
C SER A 234 -22.82 4.61 4.09
N PRO A 235 -23.28 4.23 2.88
CA PRO A 235 -22.69 4.71 1.65
C PRO A 235 -23.21 6.09 1.22
N ALA A 236 -22.27 6.94 0.80
CA ALA A 236 -22.54 8.05 -0.12
C ALA A 236 -21.60 8.05 -1.35
N ALA A 237 -20.47 7.32 -1.34
CA ALA A 237 -19.53 7.26 -2.47
C ALA A 237 -18.59 6.02 -2.49
N GLY A 238 -18.96 4.90 -1.83
CA GLY A 238 -17.97 4.03 -1.19
C GLY A 238 -18.06 2.52 -1.36
N ASP A 239 -18.73 2.03 -2.41
CA ASP A 239 -18.94 0.59 -2.58
C ASP A 239 -17.64 -0.16 -2.94
N ILE A 240 -17.60 -1.45 -2.61
CA ILE A 240 -16.58 -2.35 -3.13
C ILE A 240 -17.04 -2.85 -4.50
N GLN A 241 -16.24 -2.61 -5.54
CA GLN A 241 -16.58 -2.92 -6.93
C GLN A 241 -15.44 -3.68 -7.61
N THR A 242 -15.69 -4.94 -7.93
CA THR A 242 -14.75 -5.80 -8.66
C THR A 242 -15.30 -6.27 -10.00
N ASP A 243 -16.38 -5.70 -10.56
CA ASP A 243 -16.97 -6.15 -11.83
C ASP A 243 -16.94 -7.69 -12.01
N SER A 244 -16.02 -8.23 -12.84
CA SER A 244 -15.80 -9.67 -13.07
C SER A 244 -14.70 -10.33 -12.22
N GLY A 245 -13.99 -9.56 -11.41
CA GLY A 245 -13.00 -10.01 -10.43
C GLY A 245 -13.61 -10.46 -9.10
N THR A 246 -12.73 -10.97 -8.24
CA THR A 246 -13.09 -11.57 -6.94
C THR A 246 -12.81 -10.62 -5.79
N LEU A 247 -13.74 -10.55 -4.84
CA LEU A 247 -13.49 -10.01 -3.50
C LEU A 247 -13.22 -11.14 -2.52
N ILE A 248 -12.09 -11.06 -1.82
CA ILE A 248 -11.67 -12.00 -0.78
C ILE A 248 -11.67 -11.26 0.55
N LEU A 249 -12.43 -11.75 1.51
CA LEU A 249 -12.49 -11.27 2.89
C LEU A 249 -11.93 -12.37 3.79
N ALA A 250 -10.74 -12.18 4.34
CA ALA A 250 -10.03 -13.23 5.06
C ALA A 250 -9.59 -12.76 6.46
N PRO A 251 -9.99 -13.45 7.54
CA PRO A 251 -9.42 -13.16 8.85
C PRO A 251 -7.95 -13.58 8.89
N LEU A 252 -7.16 -12.90 9.73
CA LEU A 252 -5.74 -13.21 9.91
C LEU A 252 -5.46 -14.25 11.00
N MET A 253 -6.46 -14.52 11.84
CA MET A 253 -6.38 -15.44 12.97
C MET A 253 -7.62 -16.33 13.03
N SER A 254 -7.51 -17.46 13.72
CA SER A 254 -8.65 -18.36 13.94
C SER A 254 -9.73 -17.61 14.71
N THR A 255 -10.87 -17.39 14.06
CA THR A 255 -11.95 -16.56 14.57
C THR A 255 -13.31 -17.01 14.06
N THR A 256 -14.37 -16.42 14.61
CA THR A 256 -15.72 -16.53 14.07
C THR A 256 -15.96 -15.38 13.11
N VAL A 257 -16.32 -15.72 11.87
CA VAL A 257 -16.80 -14.75 10.89
C VAL A 257 -18.32 -14.66 11.03
N GLY A 258 -18.80 -13.48 11.42
CA GLY A 258 -20.23 -13.19 11.56
C GLY A 258 -20.76 -12.48 10.31
N LEU A 259 -21.80 -13.02 9.68
CA LEU A 259 -22.53 -12.38 8.58
C LEU A 259 -23.93 -11.97 9.02
N GLY A 260 -24.35 -10.76 8.66
CA GLY A 260 -25.65 -10.17 8.95
C GLY A 260 -25.74 -9.58 10.37
N ALA A 261 -26.77 -9.95 11.13
CA ALA A 261 -27.00 -9.42 12.48
C ALA A 261 -26.21 -10.16 13.59
N GLN A 262 -25.34 -11.11 13.23
CA GLN A 262 -24.68 -12.01 14.19
C GLN A 262 -23.42 -11.45 14.84
N THR A 263 -23.09 -12.02 16.00
CA THR A 263 -21.84 -11.78 16.74
C THR A 263 -20.71 -12.66 16.19
N GLY A 264 -19.77 -12.06 15.47
CA GLY A 264 -18.44 -12.60 15.18
C GLY A 264 -17.37 -11.54 15.48
N THR A 265 -16.12 -11.94 15.67
CA THR A 265 -15.03 -10.96 15.87
C THR A 265 -14.64 -10.30 14.54
N PHE A 266 -14.79 -11.03 13.43
CA PHE A 266 -14.75 -10.49 12.08
C PHE A 266 -16.19 -10.40 11.57
N GLY A 267 -16.79 -9.20 11.64
CA GLY A 267 -18.21 -8.99 11.36
C GLY A 267 -18.47 -8.36 10.01
N LEU A 268 -19.53 -8.79 9.32
CA LEU A 268 -20.09 -8.13 8.13
C LEU A 268 -21.60 -7.98 8.31
N SER A 269 -22.09 -6.77 8.53
CA SER A 269 -23.50 -6.46 8.63
C SER A 269 -24.24 -6.58 7.29
N ASN A 270 -25.57 -6.63 7.33
CA ASN A 270 -26.39 -6.61 6.13
C ASN A 270 -26.15 -5.37 5.25
N ALA A 271 -25.90 -4.21 5.89
CA ALA A 271 -25.59 -2.99 5.17
C ALA A 271 -24.22 -3.07 4.50
N GLU A 272 -23.25 -3.71 5.17
CA GLU A 272 -21.93 -3.93 4.62
C GLU A 272 -21.97 -4.88 3.42
N ILE A 273 -22.66 -6.02 3.53
CA ILE A 273 -22.79 -6.97 2.43
C ILE A 273 -23.50 -6.33 1.23
N ALA A 274 -24.53 -5.51 1.47
CA ALA A 274 -25.26 -4.81 0.41
C ALA A 274 -24.41 -3.76 -0.35
N ALA A 275 -23.31 -3.29 0.23
CA ALA A 275 -22.38 -2.35 -0.40
C ALA A 275 -21.33 -3.04 -1.30
N MET A 276 -21.37 -4.37 -1.43
CA MET A 276 -20.47 -5.14 -2.27
C MET A 276 -21.12 -5.43 -3.63
N THR A 277 -20.53 -4.92 -4.71
CA THR A 277 -20.90 -5.26 -6.10
C THR A 277 -19.76 -6.05 -6.73
N VAL A 278 -19.84 -7.38 -6.61
CA VAL A 278 -18.74 -8.29 -6.96
C VAL A 278 -19.27 -9.51 -7.70
N SER A 279 -18.49 -10.06 -8.64
CA SER A 279 -18.84 -11.32 -9.33
C SER A 279 -18.69 -12.51 -8.40
N ASP A 280 -17.55 -12.59 -7.71
CA ASP A 280 -17.24 -13.65 -6.76
C ASP A 280 -16.91 -13.04 -5.40
N LEU A 281 -17.52 -13.57 -4.34
CA LEU A 281 -17.22 -13.26 -2.95
C LEU A 281 -16.70 -14.51 -2.25
N ILE A 282 -15.48 -14.44 -1.73
CA ILE A 282 -14.88 -15.47 -0.88
C ILE A 282 -14.77 -14.90 0.53
N VAL A 283 -15.36 -15.60 1.51
CA VAL A 283 -15.27 -15.25 2.93
C VAL A 283 -14.56 -16.37 3.68
N GLY A 284 -13.48 -16.02 4.38
CA GLY A 284 -12.58 -16.95 5.06
C GLY A 284 -11.29 -17.22 4.28
N ASP A 285 -10.38 -17.95 4.91
CA ASP A 285 -9.11 -18.40 4.33
C ASP A 285 -8.91 -19.86 4.71
N ALA A 286 -8.66 -20.75 3.74
CA ALA A 286 -8.43 -22.17 4.01
C ALA A 286 -7.16 -22.42 4.85
N ALA A 287 -6.23 -21.46 4.90
CA ALA A 287 -5.05 -21.51 5.77
C ALA A 287 -5.38 -21.16 7.24
N VAL A 288 -6.55 -20.58 7.50
CA VAL A 288 -6.98 -20.15 8.83
C VAL A 288 -8.25 -20.90 9.22
N ASN A 289 -8.22 -21.62 10.35
CA ASN A 289 -9.43 -22.27 10.85
C ASN A 289 -10.45 -21.21 11.32
N ALA A 290 -11.32 -20.77 10.43
CA ALA A 290 -12.42 -19.86 10.74
C ALA A 290 -13.75 -20.62 10.74
N THR A 291 -14.61 -20.31 11.71
CA THR A 291 -16.00 -20.80 11.69
C THR A 291 -16.88 -19.71 11.08
N LEU A 292 -17.63 -20.07 10.04
CA LEU A 292 -18.60 -19.15 9.43
C LEU A 292 -19.95 -19.28 10.12
N THR A 293 -20.48 -18.16 10.61
CA THR A 293 -21.84 -18.05 11.15
C THR A 293 -22.59 -16.97 10.38
N ALA A 294 -23.77 -17.29 9.88
CA ALA A 294 -24.65 -16.36 9.17
C ALA A 294 -26.05 -16.41 9.78
N ASP A 295 -26.68 -15.25 9.94
CA ASP A 295 -28.14 -15.19 10.12
C ASP A 295 -28.85 -15.25 8.77
N ASP A 296 -30.15 -15.58 8.79
CA ASP A 296 -31.04 -15.39 7.64
C ASP A 296 -30.57 -16.06 6.33
N LEU A 297 -29.95 -17.24 6.43
CA LEU A 297 -29.73 -18.10 5.25
C LEU A 297 -31.08 -18.64 4.76
N ASP A 298 -31.69 -17.94 3.80
CA ASP A 298 -32.77 -18.51 3.00
C ASP A 298 -32.16 -19.53 2.03
N VAL A 299 -32.35 -20.82 2.32
CA VAL A 299 -31.79 -21.96 1.57
C VAL A 299 -32.59 -22.24 0.30
#